data_AF-K1XYG1-F1
#
_entry.id   AF-K1XYG1-F1
#
_cell.length_a   1.000
_cell.length_b   1.000
_cell.length_c   1.000
_cell.angle_alpha   90.00
_cell.angle_beta   90.00
_cell.angle_gamma   90.00
#
_symmetry.space_group_name_H-M   'P 1'
#
loop_
_entity.id
_entity.type
_entity.pdbx_description
1 polymer ?
#
loop_
_entity_poly.entity_id
_entity_poly.type
_entity_poly.pdbx_seq_one_letter_code
_entity_poly.pdbx_strand_id
1 'polypeptide(L)'
;MDHLAIMKKSWWLTQKILAGQKTIETRRYMNKSAPWDKIKTGDVVYFKDSGSPVSVQATVSKVEQFADLDEEKRQNILKKYSYADIWTAIILPEILEYVKWKKYCIIIHLSTPCAVTPFEVNKTWYGNMAAWICLPSIEKIRI
;
A
#
# COMPACT_ATOMS: atom_id res chain seq x y z
N MET A 1 11.30 -9.78 -4.93
CA MET A 1 10.16 -9.68 -5.87
C MET A 1 9.72 -8.24 -5.91
N ASP A 2 9.11 -7.80 -6.99
CA ASP A 2 8.64 -6.43 -7.11
C ASP A 2 7.12 -6.36 -6.94
N HIS A 3 6.67 -5.23 -6.44
CA HIS A 3 5.27 -4.91 -6.31
C HIS A 3 4.99 -3.52 -6.87
N LEU A 4 3.78 -3.33 -7.39
CA LEU A 4 3.27 -2.00 -7.73
C LEU A 4 2.05 -1.70 -6.88
N ALA A 5 2.15 -0.65 -6.06
CA ALA A 5 1.05 -0.08 -5.29
C ALA A 5 0.49 1.16 -6.01
N ILE A 6 -0.82 1.17 -6.26
CA ILE A 6 -1.51 2.32 -6.84
C ILE A 6 -2.21 3.07 -5.71
N MET A 7 -1.90 4.36 -5.64
CA MET A 7 -2.31 5.26 -4.56
C MET A 7 -3.43 6.20 -5.02
N LYS A 8 -4.29 6.59 -4.07
CA LYS A 8 -5.31 7.62 -4.31
C LYS A 8 -4.62 8.98 -4.40
N LYS A 9 -4.62 9.57 -5.59
CA LYS A 9 -3.91 10.82 -5.89
C LYS A 9 -4.26 11.97 -4.93
N SER A 10 -5.53 12.11 -4.54
CA SER A 10 -5.97 13.22 -3.69
C SER A 10 -5.44 13.15 -2.24
N TRP A 11 -4.78 12.07 -1.84
CA TRP A 11 -4.26 11.88 -0.49
C TRP A 11 -2.75 12.13 -0.37
N TRP A 12 -2.07 12.37 -1.49
CA TRP A 12 -0.64 12.71 -1.53
C TRP A 12 0.27 11.73 -0.78
N LEU A 13 -0.10 10.43 -0.80
CA LEU A 13 0.58 9.41 -0.01
C LEU A 13 1.97 9.08 -0.56
N THR A 14 2.17 9.16 -1.88
CA THR A 14 3.48 8.93 -2.52
C THR A 14 4.51 9.96 -2.05
N GLN A 15 4.11 11.22 -1.93
CA GLN A 15 4.97 12.30 -1.40
C GLN A 15 5.28 12.08 0.09
N LYS A 16 4.31 11.62 0.88
CA LYS A 16 4.53 11.28 2.29
C LYS A 16 5.50 10.11 2.47
N ILE A 17 5.47 9.11 1.59
CA ILE A 17 6.44 8.00 1.59
C ILE A 17 7.83 8.56 1.31
N LEU A 18 7.97 9.36 0.25
CA LEU A 18 9.24 9.94 -0.15
C LEU A 18 9.84 10.87 0.93
N ALA A 19 8.98 11.60 1.64
CA ALA A 19 9.38 12.46 2.76
C ALA A 19 9.66 11.69 4.07
N GLY A 20 9.47 10.36 4.10
CA GLY A 20 9.65 9.55 5.31
C GLY A 20 8.55 9.71 6.37
N GLN A 21 7.47 10.44 6.06
CA GLN A 21 6.33 10.64 6.96
C GLN A 21 5.43 9.40 7.01
N LYS A 22 5.21 8.77 5.86
CA LYS A 22 4.48 7.51 5.74
C LYS A 22 5.47 6.35 5.74
N THR A 23 5.59 5.68 6.87
CA THR A 23 6.55 4.58 7.09
C THR A 23 5.93 3.20 6.93
N ILE A 24 4.60 3.13 6.79
CA ILE A 24 3.89 1.89 6.47
C ILE A 24 2.91 2.11 5.32
N GLU A 25 2.59 1.03 4.63
CA GLU A 25 1.46 0.95 3.71
C GLU A 25 0.45 -0.09 4.21
N THR A 26 -0.74 0.38 4.54
CA THR A 26 -1.84 -0.48 5.00
C THR A 26 -2.78 -0.82 3.85
N ARG A 27 -3.09 -2.11 3.70
CA ARG A 27 -4.10 -2.59 2.75
C ARG A 27 -5.16 -3.41 3.44
N ARG A 28 -6.43 -3.01 3.29
CA ARG A 28 -7.58 -3.65 3.94
C ARG A 28 -8.53 -4.22 2.90
N TYR A 29 -9.00 -5.44 3.14
CA TYR A 29 -9.81 -6.17 2.19
C TYR A 29 -11.00 -6.87 2.82
N MET A 30 -12.05 -7.05 2.02
CA MET A 30 -13.18 -7.95 2.34
C MET A 30 -12.77 -9.42 2.14
N ASN A 31 -12.01 -9.68 1.07
CA ASN A 31 -11.52 -10.99 0.66
C ASN A 31 -9.99 -10.93 0.57
N LYS A 32 -9.28 -12.06 0.73
CA LYS A 32 -7.83 -12.09 0.51
C LYS A 32 -7.52 -11.72 -0.93
N SER A 33 -6.73 -10.67 -1.11
CA SER A 33 -6.31 -10.14 -2.41
C SER A 33 -4.82 -9.81 -2.37
N ALA A 34 -4.17 -9.68 -3.53
CA ALA A 34 -2.78 -9.22 -3.59
C ALA A 34 -2.62 -7.92 -2.77
N PRO A 35 -1.61 -7.83 -1.88
CA PRO A 35 -0.44 -8.71 -1.75
C PRO A 35 -0.51 -9.83 -0.68
N TRP A 36 -1.70 -10.24 -0.21
CA TRP A 36 -1.85 -11.27 0.82
C TRP A 36 -1.03 -12.54 0.50
N ASP A 37 -0.27 -13.04 1.49
CA ASP A 37 0.70 -14.15 1.39
C ASP A 37 1.76 -14.07 0.28
N LYS A 38 1.87 -12.94 -0.44
CA LYS A 38 2.81 -12.78 -1.57
C LYS A 38 3.98 -11.85 -1.27
N ILE A 39 3.74 -10.75 -0.57
CA ILE A 39 4.77 -9.78 -0.20
C ILE A 39 5.58 -10.26 1.00
N LYS A 40 6.89 -10.07 0.95
CA LYS A 40 7.84 -10.51 1.98
C LYS A 40 8.85 -9.40 2.30
N THR A 41 9.48 -9.53 3.46
CA THR A 41 10.65 -8.69 3.81
C THR A 41 11.73 -8.83 2.74
N GLY A 42 12.31 -7.70 2.34
CA GLY A 42 13.30 -7.61 1.27
C GLY A 42 12.72 -7.35 -0.12
N ASP A 43 11.40 -7.48 -0.32
CA ASP A 43 10.77 -7.10 -1.59
C ASP A 43 10.79 -5.58 -1.80
N VAL A 44 10.63 -5.15 -3.05
CA VAL A 44 10.55 -3.74 -3.42
C VAL A 44 9.12 -3.38 -3.81
N VAL A 45 8.60 -2.30 -3.24
CA VAL A 45 7.32 -1.73 -3.64
C VAL A 45 7.57 -0.45 -4.41
N TYR A 46 7.13 -0.44 -5.66
CA TYR A 46 6.99 0.75 -6.49
C TYR A 46 5.63 1.39 -6.25
N PHE A 47 5.60 2.71 -6.19
CA PHE A 47 4.40 3.49 -5.94
C PHE A 47 4.12 4.43 -7.11
N LYS A 48 2.84 4.51 -7.47
CA LYS A 48 2.30 5.53 -8.37
C LYS A 48 0.99 6.07 -7.84
N ASP A 49 0.71 7.33 -8.11
CA ASP A 49 -0.65 7.84 -8.00
C ASP A 49 -1.49 7.39 -9.20
N SER A 50 -2.79 7.20 -8.99
CA SER A 50 -3.71 6.89 -10.09
C SER A 50 -3.62 7.96 -11.19
N GLY A 51 -3.44 7.53 -12.44
CA GLY A 51 -3.28 8.41 -13.60
C GLY A 51 -1.93 9.14 -13.65
N SER A 52 -0.90 8.66 -12.95
CA SER A 52 0.46 9.25 -13.02
C SER A 52 1.52 8.16 -13.18
N PRO A 53 2.75 8.48 -13.63
CA PRO A 53 3.83 7.51 -13.71
C PRO A 53 4.20 6.92 -12.34
N VAL A 54 4.92 5.80 -12.35
CA VAL A 54 5.66 5.33 -11.17
C VAL A 54 6.78 6.32 -10.88
N SER A 55 6.95 6.72 -9.62
CA SER A 55 7.91 7.76 -9.24
C SER A 55 8.61 7.55 -7.90
N VAL A 56 8.14 6.61 -7.08
CA VAL A 56 8.70 6.31 -5.77
C VAL A 56 8.88 4.80 -5.62
N GLN A 57 9.92 4.38 -4.93
CA GLN A 57 10.06 3.00 -4.45
C GLN A 57 10.45 2.98 -2.97
N ALA A 58 10.19 1.86 -2.31
CA ALA A 58 10.72 1.56 -0.97
C ALA A 58 10.90 0.05 -0.79
N THR A 59 11.80 -0.34 0.11
CA THR A 59 12.05 -1.73 0.48
C THR A 59 11.15 -2.15 1.64
N VAL A 60 10.58 -3.35 1.57
CA VAL A 60 9.77 -3.92 2.66
C VAL A 60 10.68 -4.37 3.79
N SER A 61 10.55 -3.76 4.97
CA SER A 61 11.32 -4.15 6.16
C SER A 61 10.60 -5.20 7.02
N LYS A 62 9.26 -5.16 7.06
CA LYS A 62 8.43 -6.09 7.83
C LYS A 62 7.03 -6.18 7.22
N VAL A 63 6.41 -7.35 7.33
CA VAL A 63 5.01 -7.58 6.94
C VAL A 63 4.24 -8.14 8.13
N GLU A 64 3.09 -7.55 8.44
CA GLU A 64 2.13 -8.07 9.43
C GLU A 64 0.80 -8.30 8.73
N GLN A 65 0.20 -9.48 8.92
CA GLN A 65 -1.09 -9.83 8.32
C GLN A 65 -2.07 -10.21 9.42
N PHE A 66 -3.27 -9.63 9.35
CA PHE A 66 -4.36 -9.85 10.28
C PHE A 66 -5.58 -10.35 9.50
N ALA A 67 -6.12 -11.49 9.92
CA ALA A 67 -7.36 -12.06 9.40
C ALA A 67 -8.45 -12.00 10.48
N ASP A 68 -9.68 -12.34 10.10
CA ASP A 68 -10.83 -12.47 11.00
C ASP A 68 -11.02 -11.24 11.90
N LEU A 69 -10.94 -10.08 11.25
CA LEU A 69 -11.10 -8.79 11.90
C LEU A 69 -12.56 -8.59 12.32
N ASP A 70 -12.77 -8.51 13.62
CA ASP A 70 -13.96 -7.96 14.26
C ASP A 70 -13.80 -6.44 14.46
N GLU A 71 -14.82 -5.80 15.03
CA GLU A 71 -14.82 -4.35 15.23
C GLU A 71 -13.71 -3.89 16.16
N GLU A 72 -13.47 -4.63 17.24
CA GLU A 72 -12.43 -4.30 18.21
C GLU A 72 -11.05 -4.34 17.57
N LYS A 73 -10.72 -5.43 16.86
CA LYS A 73 -9.46 -5.56 16.12
C LYS A 73 -9.29 -4.46 15.08
N ARG A 74 -10.34 -4.11 14.33
CA ARG A 74 -10.29 -3.01 13.35
C ARG A 74 -9.93 -1.70 14.02
N GLN A 75 -10.59 -1.35 15.13
CA GLN A 75 -10.32 -0.11 15.86
C GLN A 75 -8.91 -0.11 16.46
N ASN A 76 -8.46 -1.23 17.02
CA ASN A 76 -7.12 -1.34 17.62
C ASN A 76 -6.01 -1.17 16.56
N ILE A 77 -6.16 -1.82 15.40
CA ILE A 77 -5.23 -1.63 14.27
C ILE A 77 -5.25 -0.17 13.81
N LEU A 78 -6.43 0.43 13.66
CA LEU A 78 -6.55 1.81 13.20
C LEU A 78 -5.88 2.79 14.17
N LYS A 79 -6.14 2.67 15.48
CA LYS A 79 -5.48 3.49 16.52
C LYS A 79 -3.96 3.33 16.50
N LYS A 80 -3.47 2.09 16.36
CA LYS A 80 -2.05 1.77 16.40
C LYS A 80 -1.28 2.29 15.18
N TYR A 81 -1.88 2.24 13.99
CA TYR A 81 -1.13 2.42 12.73
C TYR A 81 -1.50 3.68 11.93
N SER A 82 -2.60 4.38 12.22
CA SER A 82 -3.04 5.56 11.42
C SER A 82 -1.96 6.62 11.25
N TYR A 83 -1.22 6.94 12.32
CA TYR A 83 -0.18 7.97 12.25
C TYR A 83 0.94 7.58 11.27
N ALA A 84 1.43 6.35 11.34
CA ALA A 84 2.46 5.85 10.43
C ALA A 84 1.95 5.64 8.99
N ASP A 85 0.65 5.39 8.81
CA ASP A 85 0.03 5.08 7.51
C ASP A 85 -0.37 6.33 6.71
N ILE A 86 -0.95 7.33 7.37
CA ILE A 86 -1.54 8.50 6.67
C ILE A 86 -1.09 9.84 7.27
N TRP A 87 -0.20 9.82 8.27
CA TRP A 87 0.34 11.01 8.94
C TRP A 87 -0.74 11.86 9.63
N THR A 88 -1.73 11.21 10.24
CA THR A 88 -2.72 11.88 11.08
C THR A 88 -3.08 11.01 12.29
N ALA A 89 -3.23 11.65 13.44
CA ALA A 89 -3.80 11.04 14.64
C ALA A 89 -5.34 11.13 14.66
N ILE A 90 -5.91 12.04 13.87
CA ILE A 90 -7.35 12.21 13.73
C ILE A 90 -7.85 11.22 12.69
N ILE A 91 -8.70 10.29 13.13
CA ILE A 91 -9.37 9.33 12.25
C ILE A 91 -10.65 9.99 11.74
N LEU A 92 -10.68 10.30 10.45
CA LEU A 92 -11.84 10.90 9.80
C LEU A 92 -13.00 9.87 9.69
N PRO A 93 -14.27 10.32 9.73
CA PRO A 93 -15.43 9.44 9.54
C PRO A 93 -15.38 8.60 8.26
N GLU A 94 -14.84 9.16 7.17
CA GLU A 94 -14.65 8.44 5.90
C GLU A 94 -13.72 7.23 6.03
N ILE A 95 -12.72 7.30 6.91
CA ILE A 95 -11.79 6.19 7.17
C ILE A 95 -12.50 5.11 7.98
N LEU A 96 -13.30 5.50 8.99
CA LEU A 96 -14.11 4.56 9.78
C LEU A 96 -15.07 3.78 8.88
N GLU A 97 -15.79 4.48 8.00
CA GLU A 97 -16.71 3.82 7.07
C GLU A 97 -15.96 2.92 6.08
N TYR A 98 -14.80 3.35 5.59
CA TYR A 98 -13.95 2.53 4.71
C TYR A 98 -13.50 1.22 5.38
N VAL A 99 -13.21 1.21 6.69
CA VAL A 99 -12.71 0.02 7.39
C VAL A 99 -13.80 -0.90 7.93
N LYS A 100 -15.02 -0.40 8.14
CA LYS A 100 -16.12 -1.01 8.90
C LYS A 100 -16.40 -2.50 8.62
N TRP A 101 -16.15 -2.96 7.40
CA TRP A 101 -16.46 -4.34 6.98
C TRP A 101 -15.24 -5.20 6.64
N LYS A 102 -14.04 -4.61 6.68
CA LYS A 102 -12.83 -5.29 6.22
C LYS A 102 -12.49 -6.43 7.17
N LYS A 103 -12.27 -7.61 6.58
CA LYS A 103 -11.95 -8.87 7.29
C LYS A 103 -10.45 -9.15 7.33
N TYR A 104 -9.70 -8.52 6.43
CA TYR A 104 -8.27 -8.74 6.27
C TYR A 104 -7.53 -7.41 6.27
N CYS A 105 -6.36 -7.37 6.90
CA CYS A 105 -5.47 -6.21 6.89
C CYS A 105 -4.03 -6.67 6.74
N ILE A 106 -3.28 -6.00 5.86
CA ILE A 106 -1.84 -6.17 5.69
C ILE A 106 -1.20 -4.84 6.06
N ILE A 107 -0.21 -4.87 6.96
CA ILE A 107 0.65 -3.74 7.30
C ILE A 107 2.02 -4.02 6.71
N ILE A 108 2.45 -3.17 5.79
CA ILE A 108 3.72 -3.30 5.07
C ILE A 108 4.62 -2.18 5.58
N HIS A 109 5.64 -2.53 6.35
CA HIS A 109 6.63 -1.56 6.83
C HIS A 109 7.61 -1.25 5.72
N LEU A 110 7.82 0.04 5.47
CA LEU A 110 8.66 0.57 4.41
C LEU A 110 9.97 1.07 5.00
N SER A 111 11.04 0.86 4.24
CA SER A 111 12.38 1.34 4.55
C SER A 111 13.03 1.88 3.29
N THR A 112 13.97 2.81 3.48
CA THR A 112 14.78 3.35 2.38
C THR A 112 13.93 3.91 1.22
N PRO A 113 12.92 4.77 1.49
CA PRO A 113 12.13 5.35 0.41
C PRO A 113 13.03 6.22 -0.47
N CYS A 114 12.90 6.08 -1.79
CA CYS A 114 13.63 6.92 -2.74
C CYS A 114 12.80 7.22 -3.99
N ALA A 115 13.11 8.36 -4.61
CA ALA A 115 12.57 8.69 -5.92
C ALA A 115 13.20 7.77 -6.98
N VAL A 116 12.44 7.46 -8.02
CA VAL A 116 12.93 6.81 -9.23
C VAL A 116 12.66 7.70 -10.43
N THR A 117 13.46 7.56 -11.49
CA THR A 117 13.15 8.22 -12.77
C THR A 117 11.74 7.81 -13.20
N PRO A 118 10.81 8.76 -13.41
CA PRO A 118 9.43 8.40 -13.70
C PRO A 118 9.28 7.50 -14.92
N PHE A 119 8.43 6.47 -14.82
CA PHE A 119 8.14 5.57 -15.94
C PHE A 119 6.69 5.11 -15.95
N GLU A 120 6.20 4.74 -17.13
CA GLU A 120 4.85 4.22 -17.30
C GLU A 120 4.81 2.69 -17.19
N VAL A 121 3.61 2.16 -16.95
CA VAL A 121 3.42 0.71 -16.81
C VAL A 121 2.22 0.20 -17.60
N ASN A 122 2.41 -0.94 -18.27
CA ASN A 122 1.35 -1.68 -18.93
C ASN A 122 0.59 -2.56 -17.93
N LYS A 123 -0.65 -2.18 -17.60
CA LYS A 123 -1.51 -2.92 -16.65
C LYS A 123 -2.57 -3.80 -17.33
N THR A 124 -2.52 -3.96 -18.65
CA THR A 124 -3.62 -4.57 -19.45
C THR A 124 -4.05 -5.94 -18.91
N TRP A 125 -3.11 -6.76 -18.44
CA TRP A 125 -3.38 -8.13 -17.96
C TRP A 125 -3.73 -8.26 -16.48
N TYR A 126 -3.74 -7.15 -15.73
CA TYR A 126 -3.98 -7.17 -14.28
C TYR A 126 -5.37 -6.67 -13.90
N GLY A 127 -6.15 -6.17 -14.88
CA GLY A 127 -7.45 -5.55 -14.66
C GLY A 127 -7.36 -4.08 -14.26
N ASN A 128 -8.25 -3.26 -14.82
CA ASN A 128 -8.21 -1.80 -14.62
C ASN A 128 -8.36 -1.35 -13.16
N MET A 129 -8.97 -2.17 -12.32
CA MET A 129 -9.22 -1.88 -10.90
C MET A 129 -8.16 -2.45 -9.94
N ALA A 130 -7.09 -3.07 -10.44
CA ALA A 130 -6.05 -3.61 -9.57
C ALA A 130 -5.30 -2.49 -8.85
N ALA A 131 -5.52 -2.36 -7.54
CA ALA A 131 -4.83 -1.39 -6.68
C ALA A 131 -3.45 -1.88 -6.21
N TRP A 132 -3.14 -3.16 -6.44
CA TRP A 132 -1.86 -3.79 -6.12
C TRP A 132 -1.51 -4.86 -7.15
N ILE A 133 -0.26 -4.88 -7.61
CA ILE A 133 0.27 -5.89 -8.53
C ILE A 133 1.50 -6.55 -7.90
N CYS A 134 1.61 -7.87 -7.98
CA CYS A 134 2.81 -8.62 -7.58
C CYS A 134 3.45 -9.19 -8.84
N LEU A 135 4.75 -9.02 -9.02
CA LEU A 135 5.44 -9.42 -10.24
C LEU A 135 6.91 -9.77 -9.95
N PRO A 136 7.52 -10.69 -10.71
CA PRO A 136 8.92 -11.06 -10.49
C PRO A 136 9.88 -9.87 -10.59
N SER A 137 9.60 -8.93 -11.50
CA SER A 137 10.35 -7.68 -11.67
C SER A 137 9.45 -6.62 -12.32
N ILE A 138 9.58 -5.35 -11.89
CA ILE A 138 8.86 -4.19 -12.41
C ILE A 138 9.10 -3.96 -13.90
N GLU A 139 10.27 -4.36 -14.39
CA GLU A 139 10.68 -4.24 -15.79
C GLU A 139 9.77 -5.03 -16.74
N LYS A 140 9.07 -6.07 -16.24
CA LYS A 140 8.12 -6.85 -17.05
C LYS A 140 6.88 -6.06 -17.49
N ILE A 141 6.58 -4.96 -16.82
CA ILE A 141 5.42 -4.12 -17.14
C ILE A 141 5.82 -2.69 -17.44
N ARG A 142 7.09 -2.33 -17.35
CA ARG A 142 7.60 -0.99 -17.64
C ARG A 142 7.47 -0.67 -19.14
N ILE A 143 7.12 0.57 -19.44
CA ILE A 143 7.09 1.14 -20.80
C ILE A 143 8.03 2.34 -20.83
#